data_AF-T0Z230-F1
#
_entry.id   AF-T0Z230-F1
#
_cell.length_a   1.000
_cell.length_b   1.000
_cell.length_c   1.000
_cell.angle_alpha   90.00
_cell.angle_beta   90.00
_cell.angle_gamma   90.00
#
_symmetry.space_group_name_H-M   'P 1'
#
loop_
_entity.id
_entity.type
_entity.pdbx_description
1 polymer ?
#
loop_
_entity_poly.entity_id
_entity_poly.type
_entity_poly.pdbx_seq_one_letter_code
_entity_poly.pdbx_strand_id
1 'polypeptide(L)'
;HGIVDSLWVRSPPGKEPGPWARELGERQGLPLNYEGRYRWIVFLPHHGHGLGVPQRYYGVYENGEMKLRGVELRRSDACAFVKEVQREVLALLAGAPGARAFEQAIPRALALGARHARTLREGTVPRHELLLPRRPGRDLGEYAAFSETVSALRQLKHLGIPRGAGETVRYLLRDRHARDWERRVVVEERLRGDEPYDVE
;
A
#
# COMPACT_ATOMS: atom_id res chain seq x y z
N HIS A 1 7.82 19.29 7.38
CA HIS A 1 6.57 18.76 6.80
C HIS A 1 5.47 18.96 7.83
N GLY A 2 4.22 19.17 7.42
CA GLY A 2 3.11 19.37 8.34
C GLY A 2 1.80 18.92 7.74
N ILE A 3 0.94 18.33 8.57
CA ILE A 3 -0.45 17.97 8.25
C ILE A 3 -1.37 18.63 9.29
N VAL A 4 -2.68 18.43 9.17
CA VAL A 4 -3.70 19.06 10.03
C VAL A 4 -3.41 18.89 11.53
N ASP A 5 -2.97 17.70 11.94
CA ASP A 5 -2.81 17.29 13.34
C ASP A 5 -1.37 16.91 13.71
N SER A 6 -0.38 17.10 12.82
CA SER A 6 1.01 16.71 13.10
C SER A 6 2.05 17.53 12.36
N LEU A 7 3.21 17.73 12.99
CA LEU A 7 4.35 18.46 12.43
C LEU A 7 5.63 17.62 12.51
N TRP A 8 6.41 17.64 11.44
CA TRP A 8 7.77 17.08 11.37
C TRP A 8 8.75 18.24 11.27
N VAL A 9 9.49 18.43 12.35
CA VAL A 9 10.40 19.56 12.57
C VAL A 9 11.79 19.05 12.88
N ARG A 10 12.80 19.87 12.62
CA ARG A 10 14.14 19.67 13.16
C ARG A 10 14.17 20.34 14.53
N SER A 11 14.54 19.58 15.56
CA SER A 11 14.72 20.17 16.90
C SER A 11 15.81 21.24 16.85
N PRO A 12 15.65 22.39 17.54
CA PRO A 12 16.73 23.33 17.73
C PRO A 12 17.95 22.64 18.38
N PRO A 13 19.18 23.08 18.05
CA PRO A 13 20.37 22.57 18.70
C PRO A 13 20.28 22.68 20.23
N GLY A 14 20.62 21.61 20.95
CA GLY A 14 20.64 21.58 22.42
C GLY A 14 19.26 21.47 23.09
N LYS A 15 18.17 21.37 22.34
CA LYS A 15 16.81 21.14 22.89
C LYS A 15 16.43 19.67 22.75
N GLU A 16 16.13 19.03 23.88
CA GLU A 16 15.50 17.71 23.89
C GLU A 16 14.08 17.78 23.32
N PRO A 17 13.73 16.98 22.28
CA PRO A 17 12.48 17.15 21.53
C PRO A 17 11.20 17.05 22.38
N GLY A 18 11.14 16.11 23.32
CA GLY A 18 9.96 15.90 24.18
C GLY A 18 9.66 17.10 25.07
N PRO A 19 10.60 17.52 25.94
CA PRO A 19 10.47 18.73 26.75
C PRO A 19 10.20 19.99 25.92
N TRP A 20 10.88 20.14 24.78
CA TRP A 20 10.67 21.29 23.90
C TRP A 20 9.27 21.33 23.27
N ALA A 21 8.73 20.18 22.84
CA ALA A 21 7.37 20.09 22.33
C ALA A 21 6.34 20.47 23.40
N ARG A 22 6.55 20.03 24.65
CA ARG A 22 5.69 20.40 25.79
C ARG A 22 5.75 21.91 26.07
N GLU A 23 6.94 22.48 26.18
CA GLU A 23 7.17 23.93 26.37
C GLU A 23 6.47 24.75 25.28
N LEU A 24 6.63 24.33 24.01
CA LEU A 24 5.97 24.97 22.88
C LEU A 24 4.44 24.87 22.97
N GLY A 25 3.91 23.71 23.35
CA GLY A 25 2.48 23.50 23.48
C GLY A 25 1.84 24.36 24.58
N GLU A 26 2.49 24.44 25.74
CA GLU A 26 2.06 25.31 26.85
C GLU A 26 2.05 26.79 26.42
N ARG A 27 3.10 27.26 25.74
CA ARG A 27 3.19 28.64 25.26
C ARG A 27 2.13 29.00 24.23
N GLN A 28 1.69 28.05 23.41
CA GLN A 28 0.71 28.27 22.36
C GLN A 28 -0.73 27.94 22.79
N GLY A 29 -0.93 27.45 24.03
CA GLY A 29 -2.24 26.99 24.49
C GLY A 29 -2.77 25.77 23.73
N LEU A 30 -1.88 24.99 23.12
CA LEU A 30 -2.21 23.84 22.27
C LEU A 30 -1.42 22.62 22.75
N PRO A 31 -2.05 21.57 23.29
CA PRO A 31 -1.34 20.38 23.73
C PRO A 31 -0.59 19.71 22.57
N LEU A 32 0.74 19.66 22.67
CA LEU A 32 1.60 18.98 21.69
C LEU A 32 2.16 17.69 22.30
N ASN A 33 2.05 16.60 21.57
CA ASN A 33 2.64 15.32 21.96
C ASN A 33 3.86 14.99 21.09
N TYR A 34 4.95 14.57 21.73
CA TYR A 34 6.14 14.12 21.02
C TYR A 34 5.99 12.65 20.65
N GLU A 35 6.02 12.36 19.35
CA GLU A 35 5.84 10.99 18.85
C GLU A 35 7.16 10.21 18.77
N GLY A 36 8.25 10.86 18.35
CA GLY A 36 9.53 10.19 18.18
C GLY A 36 10.48 10.91 17.23
N ARG A 37 11.73 10.46 17.20
CA ARG A 37 12.79 10.99 16.34
C ARG A 37 13.13 9.99 15.24
N TYR A 38 13.15 10.46 14.00
CA TYR A 38 13.46 9.63 12.84
C TYR A 38 14.97 9.59 12.57
N ARG A 39 15.51 8.40 12.29
CA ARG A 39 16.82 8.23 11.63
C ARG A 39 16.77 8.78 10.21
N TRP A 40 15.65 8.52 9.54
CA TRP A 40 15.30 9.03 8.23
C TRP A 40 13.79 8.88 8.01
N ILE A 41 13.24 9.71 7.12
CA ILE A 41 11.83 9.69 6.71
C ILE A 41 11.74 10.14 5.24
N VAL A 42 10.83 9.51 4.49
CA VAL A 42 10.54 9.81 3.09
C VAL A 42 9.08 10.23 2.97
N PHE A 43 8.85 11.43 2.45
CA PHE A 43 7.53 11.92 2.08
C PHE A 43 7.27 11.63 0.61
N LEU A 44 6.17 10.93 0.31
CA LEU A 44 5.87 10.47 -1.04
C LEU A 44 5.02 11.49 -1.81
N PRO A 45 5.31 11.70 -3.11
CA PRO A 45 4.50 12.56 -3.95
C PRO A 45 3.10 11.98 -4.19
N HIS A 46 2.17 12.85 -4.56
CA HIS A 46 0.88 12.48 -5.11
C HIS A 46 1.07 11.97 -6.54
N HIS A 47 0.50 10.82 -6.87
CA HIS A 47 0.64 10.21 -8.19
C HIS A 47 0.08 11.07 -9.33
N GLY A 48 -0.87 11.97 -9.06
CA GLY A 48 -1.50 12.82 -10.09
C GLY A 48 -0.86 14.18 -10.32
N HIS A 49 -0.16 14.77 -9.33
CA HIS A 49 0.28 16.18 -9.41
C HIS A 49 1.71 16.41 -8.90
N GLY A 50 2.43 15.36 -8.45
CA GLY A 50 3.82 15.45 -8.00
C GLY A 50 4.05 16.14 -6.65
N LEU A 51 3.09 16.90 -6.12
CA LEU A 51 3.17 17.50 -4.79
C LEU A 51 3.13 16.42 -3.70
N GLY A 52 3.94 16.56 -2.64
CA GLY A 52 3.95 15.64 -1.50
C GLY A 52 2.55 15.48 -0.89
N VAL A 53 2.05 14.24 -0.78
CA VAL A 53 0.78 14.01 -0.10
C VAL A 53 1.04 14.05 1.39
N PRO A 54 0.36 14.92 2.16
CA PRO A 54 0.57 15.04 3.59
C PRO A 54 0.53 13.68 4.33
N GLN A 55 -0.33 12.76 3.86
CA GLN A 55 -0.61 11.46 4.48
C GLN A 55 0.15 10.26 3.88
N ARG A 56 1.13 10.46 2.98
CA ARG A 56 1.91 9.36 2.40
C ARG A 56 3.37 9.51 2.74
N TYR A 57 3.84 8.71 3.70
CA TYR A 57 5.23 8.70 4.10
C TYR A 57 5.60 7.37 4.74
N TYR A 58 6.89 7.10 4.77
CA TYR A 58 7.47 6.04 5.59
C TYR A 58 8.81 6.48 6.17
N GLY A 59 9.16 5.93 7.32
CA GLY A 59 10.40 6.28 8.00
C GLY A 59 10.71 5.33 9.14
N VAL A 60 11.93 5.39 9.64
CA VAL A 60 12.38 4.59 10.77
C VAL A 60 12.76 5.51 11.91
N TYR A 61 12.19 5.24 13.09
CA TYR A 61 12.53 5.92 14.33
C TYR A 61 13.92 5.49 14.84
N GLU A 62 14.52 6.28 15.72
CA GLU A 62 15.81 5.96 16.35
C GLU A 62 15.77 4.65 17.14
N ASN A 63 14.61 4.27 17.68
CA ASN A 63 14.36 2.98 18.32
C ASN A 63 14.26 1.78 17.35
N GLY A 64 14.29 2.03 16.03
CA GLY A 64 14.19 1.01 14.98
C GLY A 64 12.75 0.70 14.52
N GLU A 65 11.72 1.25 15.18
CA GLU A 65 10.34 1.08 14.75
C GLU A 65 10.09 1.79 13.42
N MET A 66 9.40 1.11 12.51
CA MET A 66 9.04 1.65 11.20
C MET A 66 7.65 2.27 11.22
N LYS A 67 7.56 3.56 10.86
CA LYS A 67 6.29 4.26 10.66
C LYS A 67 5.88 4.19 9.20
N LEU A 68 4.66 3.73 8.93
CA LEU A 68 4.09 3.62 7.58
C LEU A 68 2.74 4.34 7.49
N ARG A 69 2.59 5.26 6.54
CA ARG A 69 1.32 5.94 6.22
C ARG A 69 1.10 5.98 4.71
N GLY A 70 -0.11 5.59 4.28
CA GLY A 70 -0.54 5.73 2.88
C GLY A 70 0.28 4.92 1.86
N VAL A 71 0.90 3.81 2.30
CA VAL A 71 1.63 2.84 1.47
C VAL A 71 0.84 1.53 1.31
N GLU A 72 1.12 0.80 0.24
CA GLU A 72 0.40 -0.39 -0.22
C GLU A 72 0.31 -1.52 0.81
N LEU A 73 1.30 -1.67 1.69
CA LEU A 73 1.33 -2.65 2.78
C LEU A 73 0.12 -2.49 3.72
N ARG A 74 -0.38 -1.26 3.85
CA ARG A 74 -1.55 -0.93 4.68
C ARG A 74 -2.85 -0.86 3.88
N ARG A 75 -2.81 -1.03 2.56
CA ARG A 75 -4.00 -0.97 1.71
C ARG A 75 -4.75 -2.30 1.76
N SER A 76 -6.04 -2.22 2.04
CA SER A 76 -6.92 -3.40 2.05
C SER A 76 -7.16 -3.97 0.66
N ASP A 77 -6.85 -3.22 -0.41
CA ASP A 77 -7.13 -3.54 -1.80
C ASP A 77 -5.91 -4.02 -2.61
N ALA A 78 -4.76 -4.24 -1.96
CA ALA A 78 -3.57 -4.81 -2.57
C ALA A 78 -3.50 -6.34 -2.35
N CYS A 79 -2.99 -7.07 -3.35
CA CYS A 79 -2.77 -8.51 -3.26
C CYS A 79 -1.60 -8.86 -2.31
N ALA A 80 -1.53 -10.12 -1.86
CA ALA A 80 -0.53 -10.57 -0.91
C ALA A 80 0.90 -10.42 -1.47
N PHE A 81 1.09 -10.74 -2.75
CA PHE A 81 2.38 -10.60 -3.43
C PHE A 81 2.93 -9.16 -3.34
N VAL A 82 2.14 -8.15 -3.71
CA VAL A 82 2.58 -6.74 -3.65
C VAL A 82 2.92 -6.31 -2.22
N LYS A 83 2.13 -6.76 -1.24
CA LYS A 83 2.40 -6.49 0.18
C LYS A 83 3.74 -7.08 0.60
N GLU A 84 4.01 -8.31 0.19
CA GLU A 84 5.25 -9.01 0.54
C GLU A 84 6.48 -8.35 -0.08
N VAL A 85 6.40 -8.01 -1.37
CA VAL A 85 7.47 -7.27 -2.06
C VAL A 85 7.75 -5.94 -1.37
N GLN A 86 6.70 -5.18 -1.03
CA GLN A 86 6.88 -3.91 -0.33
C GLN A 86 7.45 -4.12 1.08
N ARG A 87 7.04 -5.17 1.80
CA ARG A 87 7.57 -5.52 3.12
C ARG A 87 9.08 -5.79 3.06
N GLU A 88 9.54 -6.59 2.09
CA GLU A 88 10.97 -6.89 1.92
C GLU A 88 11.79 -5.65 1.53
N VAL A 89 11.28 -4.84 0.60
CA VAL A 89 11.91 -3.58 0.19
C VAL A 89 12.06 -2.64 1.37
N LEU A 90 10.99 -2.47 2.16
CA LEU A 90 11.02 -1.63 3.35
C LEU A 90 11.96 -2.19 4.42
N ALA A 91 11.97 -3.50 4.65
CA ALA A 91 12.89 -4.14 5.59
C ALA A 91 14.37 -3.90 5.21
N LEU A 92 14.71 -3.96 3.92
CA LEU A 92 16.05 -3.64 3.43
C LEU A 92 16.41 -2.17 3.72
N LEU A 93 15.50 -1.24 3.42
CA LEU A 93 15.72 0.18 3.68
C LEU A 93 15.78 0.50 5.18
N ALA A 94 15.04 -0.24 6.01
CA ALA A 94 14.99 -0.09 7.46
C ALA A 94 16.36 -0.21 8.13
N GLY A 95 17.25 -1.03 7.56
CA GLY A 95 18.61 -1.24 8.05
C GLY A 95 19.52 -0.01 7.92
N ALA A 96 19.12 1.03 7.19
CA ALA A 96 19.93 2.23 7.05
C ALA A 96 19.99 3.03 8.36
N PRO A 97 21.19 3.33 8.92
CA PRO A 97 21.34 4.08 10.16
C PRO A 97 20.99 5.58 10.03
N GLY A 98 20.83 6.09 8.80
CA GLY A 98 20.48 7.49 8.56
C GLY A 98 20.29 7.78 7.07
N ALA A 99 19.95 9.03 6.74
CA ALA A 99 19.56 9.45 5.39
C ALA A 99 20.59 9.09 4.29
N ARG A 100 21.89 9.31 4.54
CA ARG A 100 22.94 8.97 3.57
C ARG A 100 23.02 7.48 3.27
N ALA A 101 22.95 6.64 4.30
CA ALA A 101 22.97 5.19 4.14
C ALA A 101 21.66 4.68 3.49
N PHE A 102 20.55 5.37 3.76
CA PHE A 102 19.26 5.10 3.10
C PHE A 102 19.38 5.35 1.59
N GLU A 103 19.93 6.50 1.18
CA GLU A 103 20.15 6.82 -0.24
C GLU A 103 21.04 5.78 -0.93
N GLN A 104 22.09 5.32 -0.26
CA GLN A 104 22.98 4.26 -0.75
C GLN A 104 22.29 2.89 -0.87
N ALA A 105 21.23 2.64 -0.10
CA ALA A 105 20.46 1.40 -0.15
C ALA A 105 19.40 1.39 -1.27
N ILE A 106 19.02 2.55 -1.82
CA ILE A 106 17.98 2.68 -2.87
C ILE A 106 18.25 1.77 -4.07
N PRO A 107 19.46 1.73 -4.67
CA PRO A 107 19.71 0.85 -5.83
C PRO A 107 19.46 -0.64 -5.52
N ARG A 108 19.82 -1.09 -4.31
CA ARG A 108 19.58 -2.48 -3.87
C ARG A 108 18.09 -2.75 -3.67
N ALA A 109 17.37 -1.80 -3.10
CA ALA A 109 15.92 -1.86 -2.92
C ALA A 109 15.19 -1.95 -4.28
N LEU A 110 15.59 -1.12 -5.25
CA LEU A 110 15.07 -1.16 -6.61
C LEU A 110 15.40 -2.48 -7.31
N ALA A 111 16.63 -2.99 -7.17
CA ALA A 111 17.02 -4.28 -7.72
C ALA A 111 16.20 -5.45 -7.13
N LEU A 112 15.84 -5.38 -5.85
CA LEU A 112 14.94 -6.33 -5.21
C LEU A 112 13.53 -6.27 -5.80
N GLY A 113 12.95 -5.07 -5.91
CA GLY A 113 11.64 -4.91 -6.58
C GLY A 113 11.66 -5.39 -8.03
N ALA A 114 12.75 -5.13 -8.76
CA ALA A 114 12.91 -5.60 -10.14
C ALA A 114 13.00 -7.13 -10.25
N ARG A 115 13.57 -7.83 -9.26
CA ARG A 115 13.56 -9.31 -9.22
C ARG A 115 12.14 -9.85 -9.10
N HIS A 116 11.37 -9.30 -8.16
CA HIS A 116 9.97 -9.68 -7.97
C HIS A 116 9.10 -9.34 -9.20
N ALA A 117 9.36 -8.19 -9.84
CA ALA A 117 8.68 -7.87 -11.10
C ALA A 117 9.02 -8.84 -12.24
N ARG A 118 10.19 -9.49 -12.22
CA ARG A 118 10.52 -10.56 -13.18
C ARG A 118 9.80 -11.86 -12.86
N THR A 119 9.77 -12.30 -11.60
CA THR A 119 9.03 -13.51 -11.21
C THR A 119 7.54 -13.39 -11.55
N LEU A 120 6.96 -12.20 -11.36
CA LEU A 120 5.59 -11.90 -11.79
C LEU A 120 5.42 -12.03 -13.31
N ARG A 121 6.36 -11.53 -14.12
CA ARG A 121 6.31 -11.66 -15.60
C ARG A 121 6.56 -13.08 -16.09
N GLU A 122 7.35 -13.85 -15.37
CA GLU A 122 7.69 -15.25 -15.69
C GLU A 122 6.55 -16.23 -15.36
N GLY A 123 5.47 -15.77 -14.71
CA GLY A 123 4.33 -16.65 -14.42
C GLY A 123 4.53 -17.56 -13.21
N THR A 124 5.58 -17.34 -12.41
CA THR A 124 6.00 -18.25 -11.32
C THR A 124 5.35 -17.93 -9.98
N VAL A 125 4.67 -16.78 -9.85
CA VAL A 125 3.97 -16.42 -8.63
C VAL A 125 2.70 -17.26 -8.47
N PRO A 126 2.44 -17.85 -7.29
CA PRO A 126 1.19 -18.55 -7.02
C PRO A 126 -0.03 -17.63 -7.17
N ARG A 127 -1.06 -18.08 -7.88
CA ARG A 127 -2.21 -17.23 -8.26
C ARG A 127 -2.98 -16.73 -7.03
N HIS A 128 -3.01 -17.52 -5.96
CA HIS A 128 -3.66 -17.13 -4.71
C HIS A 128 -2.99 -15.91 -4.06
N GLU A 129 -1.70 -15.68 -4.30
CA GLU A 129 -0.98 -14.49 -3.82
C GLU A 129 -1.31 -13.23 -4.65
N LEU A 130 -1.82 -13.43 -5.88
CA LEU A 130 -2.17 -12.38 -6.83
C LEU A 130 -3.64 -11.94 -6.74
N LEU A 131 -4.44 -12.57 -5.89
CA LEU A 131 -5.85 -12.21 -5.71
C LEU A 131 -5.99 -10.77 -5.21
N LEU A 132 -6.77 -9.98 -5.95
CA LEU A 132 -7.13 -8.61 -5.61
C LEU A 132 -8.41 -8.60 -4.76
N PRO A 133 -8.33 -8.18 -3.49
CA PRO A 133 -9.52 -8.02 -2.66
C PRO A 133 -10.27 -6.73 -3.02
N ARG A 134 -11.58 -6.82 -3.16
CA ARG A 134 -12.49 -5.68 -3.32
C ARG A 134 -13.69 -5.83 -2.43
N ARG A 135 -14.06 -4.73 -1.77
CA ARG A 135 -15.26 -4.64 -0.94
C ARG A 135 -16.27 -3.74 -1.66
N PRO A 136 -17.12 -4.28 -2.56
CA PRO A 136 -18.15 -3.50 -3.24
C PRO A 136 -19.01 -2.74 -2.23
N GLY A 137 -19.27 -1.46 -2.51
CA GLY A 137 -20.16 -0.64 -1.69
C GLY A 137 -21.63 -0.67 -2.13
N ARG A 138 -21.94 -1.44 -3.18
CA ARG A 138 -23.26 -1.56 -3.82
C ARG A 138 -23.48 -2.99 -4.27
N ASP A 139 -24.73 -3.39 -4.47
CA ASP A 139 -25.07 -4.69 -5.03
C ASP A 139 -24.87 -4.72 -6.55
N LEU A 140 -24.75 -5.92 -7.11
CA LEU A 140 -24.46 -6.12 -8.55
C LEU A 140 -25.44 -5.38 -9.48
N GLY A 141 -26.73 -5.31 -9.12
CA GLY A 141 -27.76 -4.65 -9.92
C GLY A 141 -27.67 -3.12 -9.95
N GLU A 142 -26.94 -2.52 -9.02
CA GLU A 142 -26.81 -1.06 -8.89
C GLU A 142 -25.61 -0.49 -9.67
N TYR A 143 -24.76 -1.36 -10.22
CA TYR A 143 -23.62 -0.94 -11.03
C TYR A 143 -24.04 -0.72 -12.49
N ALA A 144 -23.94 0.52 -12.96
CA ALA A 144 -24.16 0.86 -14.36
C ALA A 144 -22.93 0.57 -15.25
N ALA A 145 -21.71 0.71 -14.71
CA ALA A 145 -20.47 0.59 -15.46
C ALA A 145 -19.86 -0.82 -15.33
N PHE A 146 -19.38 -1.36 -16.46
CA PHE A 146 -18.60 -2.61 -16.47
C PHE A 146 -17.24 -2.40 -15.79
N SER A 147 -16.88 -3.30 -14.88
CA SER A 147 -15.62 -3.27 -14.13
C SER A 147 -15.20 -4.68 -13.70
N GLU A 148 -14.00 -4.80 -13.12
CA GLU A 148 -13.49 -6.03 -12.50
C GLU A 148 -14.40 -6.49 -11.37
N THR A 149 -14.87 -5.54 -10.54
CA THR A 149 -15.76 -5.84 -9.41
C THR A 149 -17.10 -6.38 -9.91
N VAL A 150 -17.68 -5.74 -10.94
CA VAL A 150 -18.92 -6.24 -11.58
C VAL A 150 -18.70 -7.62 -12.20
N SER A 151 -17.55 -7.84 -12.82
CA SER A 151 -17.21 -9.13 -13.43
C SER A 151 -17.12 -10.24 -12.37
N ALA A 152 -16.44 -9.97 -11.26
CA ALA A 152 -16.32 -10.91 -10.14
C ALA A 152 -17.70 -11.23 -9.51
N LEU A 153 -18.52 -10.20 -9.26
CA LEU A 153 -19.88 -10.39 -8.74
C LEU A 153 -20.78 -11.20 -9.70
N ARG A 154 -20.64 -11.01 -11.02
CA ARG A 154 -21.34 -11.82 -12.02
C ARG A 154 -20.89 -13.29 -11.99
N GLN A 155 -19.58 -13.55 -11.89
CA GLN A 155 -19.07 -14.92 -11.76
C GLN A 155 -19.62 -15.60 -10.51
N LEU A 156 -19.56 -14.93 -9.37
CA LEU A 156 -20.09 -15.44 -8.10
C LEU A 156 -21.59 -15.76 -8.18
N LYS A 157 -22.38 -14.86 -8.76
CA LYS A 157 -23.81 -15.09 -8.99
C LYS A 157 -24.05 -16.31 -9.90
N HIS A 158 -23.26 -16.46 -10.96
CA HIS A 158 -23.35 -17.61 -11.88
C HIS A 158 -23.01 -18.94 -11.20
N LEU A 159 -22.09 -18.94 -10.22
CA LEU A 159 -21.75 -20.11 -9.41
C LEU A 159 -22.78 -20.43 -8.31
N GLY A 160 -23.84 -19.62 -8.16
CA GLY A 160 -24.80 -19.77 -7.07
C GLY A 160 -24.28 -19.30 -5.70
N ILE A 161 -23.20 -18.52 -5.67
CA ILE A 161 -22.57 -17.98 -4.45
C ILE A 161 -22.61 -16.44 -4.48
N PRO A 162 -23.80 -15.81 -4.53
CA PRO A 162 -23.88 -14.36 -4.62
C PRO A 162 -23.24 -13.67 -3.40
N ARG A 163 -22.61 -12.52 -3.62
CA ARG A 163 -22.09 -11.63 -2.58
C ARG A 163 -22.79 -10.28 -2.68
N GLY A 164 -23.19 -9.74 -1.54
CA GLY A 164 -23.82 -8.43 -1.43
C GLY A 164 -22.84 -7.30 -1.15
N ALA A 165 -23.38 -6.09 -1.11
CA ALA A 165 -22.66 -4.89 -0.69
C ALA A 165 -21.99 -5.10 0.68
N GLY A 166 -20.72 -4.68 0.78
CA GLY A 166 -19.94 -4.79 2.01
C GLY A 166 -19.29 -6.16 2.24
N GLU A 167 -19.55 -7.18 1.42
CA GLU A 167 -18.83 -8.45 1.46
C GLU A 167 -17.56 -8.38 0.60
N THR A 168 -16.45 -8.89 1.11
CA THR A 168 -15.19 -8.92 0.33
C THR A 168 -15.28 -9.99 -0.75
N VAL A 169 -14.96 -9.58 -1.98
CA VAL A 169 -14.76 -10.45 -3.13
C VAL A 169 -13.27 -10.46 -3.46
N ARG A 170 -12.71 -11.63 -3.80
CA ARG A 170 -11.34 -11.78 -4.26
C ARG A 170 -11.32 -12.33 -5.67
N TYR A 171 -10.48 -11.75 -6.53
CA TYR A 171 -10.35 -12.20 -7.90
C TYR A 171 -8.94 -11.99 -8.44
N LEU A 172 -8.53 -12.85 -9.36
CA LEU A 172 -7.36 -12.70 -10.21
C LEU A 172 -7.75 -11.87 -11.44
N LEU A 173 -7.00 -10.82 -11.75
CA LEU A 173 -7.17 -10.08 -13.00
C LEU A 173 -6.57 -10.88 -14.15
N ARG A 174 -7.34 -11.15 -15.21
CA ARG A 174 -6.90 -11.93 -16.36
C ARG A 174 -6.63 -11.10 -17.60
N ASP A 175 -7.52 -10.14 -17.86
CA ASP A 175 -7.46 -9.25 -19.02
C ASP A 175 -8.17 -7.94 -18.68
N ARG A 176 -7.41 -6.89 -18.41
CA ARG A 176 -7.90 -5.54 -18.07
C ARG A 176 -8.59 -4.81 -19.22
N HIS A 177 -8.64 -5.37 -20.41
CA HIS A 177 -9.31 -4.79 -21.57
C HIS A 177 -10.53 -5.59 -22.01
N ALA A 178 -10.66 -6.85 -21.57
CA ALA A 178 -11.84 -7.68 -21.81
C ALA A 178 -13.13 -6.97 -21.38
N ARG A 179 -14.12 -6.94 -22.28
CA ARG A 179 -15.49 -6.45 -22.03
C ARG A 179 -16.46 -7.57 -21.63
N ASP A 180 -15.94 -8.79 -21.56
CA ASP A 180 -16.66 -9.97 -21.10
C ASP A 180 -16.24 -10.33 -19.67
N TRP A 181 -17.23 -10.62 -18.82
CA TRP A 181 -17.02 -10.84 -17.39
C TRP A 181 -16.34 -12.17 -17.08
N GLU A 182 -16.44 -13.18 -17.96
CA GLU A 182 -15.75 -14.46 -17.80
C GLU A 182 -14.25 -14.35 -18.10
N ARG A 183 -13.90 -13.49 -19.05
CA ARG A 183 -12.50 -13.24 -19.44
C ARG A 183 -11.80 -12.16 -18.62
N ARG A 184 -12.55 -11.22 -18.03
CA ARG A 184 -11.99 -10.08 -17.28
C ARG A 184 -11.23 -10.50 -16.02
N VAL A 185 -11.80 -11.43 -15.25
CA VAL A 185 -11.26 -11.89 -13.97
C VAL A 185 -11.46 -13.40 -13.81
N VAL A 186 -10.88 -14.00 -12.77
CA VAL A 186 -11.31 -15.28 -12.19
C VAL A 186 -11.46 -15.11 -10.69
N VAL A 187 -12.63 -15.46 -10.15
CA VAL A 187 -12.88 -15.39 -8.70
C VAL A 187 -12.13 -16.48 -7.95
N GLU A 188 -11.79 -16.21 -6.69
CA GLU A 188 -11.06 -17.13 -5.80
C GLU A 188 -11.70 -18.53 -5.78
N GLU A 189 -13.02 -18.61 -5.78
CA GLU A 189 -13.81 -19.85 -5.76
C GLU A 189 -13.64 -20.72 -7.02
N ARG A 190 -13.12 -20.15 -8.12
CA ARG A 190 -12.85 -20.88 -9.38
C ARG A 190 -11.37 -21.15 -9.62
N LEU A 191 -10.50 -20.70 -8.72
CA LEU A 191 -9.06 -20.73 -8.93
C LEU A 191 -8.52 -22.16 -8.91
N ARG A 192 -7.73 -22.51 -9.92
CA ARG A 192 -7.08 -23.81 -10.11
C ARG A 192 -5.56 -23.72 -9.94
N GLY A 193 -4.99 -22.53 -10.07
CA GLY A 193 -3.58 -22.24 -9.83
C GLY A 193 -2.73 -22.13 -11.11
N ASP A 194 -3.30 -22.44 -12.27
CA ASP A 194 -2.66 -22.37 -13.58
C ASP A 194 -3.21 -21.23 -14.45
N GLU A 195 -4.18 -20.46 -13.94
CA GLU A 195 -4.81 -19.40 -14.70
C GLU A 195 -3.78 -18.38 -15.20
N PRO A 196 -3.89 -17.94 -16.47
CA PRO A 196 -3.14 -16.79 -16.94
C PRO A 196 -3.68 -15.54 -16.26
N TYR A 197 -2.79 -14.62 -15.91
CA TYR A 197 -3.13 -13.34 -15.30
C TYR A 197 -2.55 -12.18 -16.10
N ASP A 198 -3.17 -11.01 -15.92
CA ASP A 198 -2.70 -9.77 -16.51
C ASP A 198 -1.47 -9.27 -15.74
N VAL A 199 -0.40 -8.98 -16.48
CA VAL A 199 0.89 -8.56 -15.91
C VAL A 199 1.07 -7.03 -16.01
N GLU A 200 0.26 -6.33 -16.82
CA GLU A 200 0.39 -4.90 -17.13
C GLU A 200 -0.59 -3.98 -16.37
#